data_AF-A0A179IGF4-F1
#
_entry.id   AF-A0A179IGF4-F1
#
_cell.length_a   1.000
_cell.length_b   1.000
_cell.length_c   1.000
_cell.angle_alpha   90.00
_cell.angle_beta   90.00
_cell.angle_gamma   90.00
#
_symmetry.space_group_name_H-M   'P 1'
#
loop_
_entity.id
_entity.type
_entity.pdbx_description
1 polymer ?
#
loop_
_entity_poly.entity_id
_entity_poly.type
_entity_poly.pdbx_seq_one_letter_code
_entity_poly.pdbx_strand_id
1 'polypeptide(L)'
;MAAAIKIILQQSHVSRFFRAEILPLTHPAEFNSGVRIKRFNPIPSCKPSSSPNPDTRAIQNSNPSHQRISQSTSSSSFLLIALAMSELSSSPRKEMLRRLEAAASQLAIQHQDSEHMIQRIAESKELVKDYIDAYEQGKPFWSRDVIADLDRQIDALVQAGDARDVDAVVTVEDVMTHMSSKFPESMMHLESPMSIVYGSKPEASGWPLADLEAAFRVHQAAWQQSTACRSLVDILNASDTTAIRKIVCFGLGRLDDWTKTTRETLATSVERAAVQHAAALTMAETLTAKQDREVKAGGVVRCYTQEPAYADTEKALLAKLSFTVLEDPKGFLEVDEHTLVFSVIPNVPVRQIVTDMASPAAMVWNEIEEDRACEAQKDYRMEMKWGEEMRISPWLTDEGSTRVTEMGKHYRHFSLPGDPFDQDMFGLVGIYLKK
;
A
#
# COMPACT_ATOMS: atom_id res chain seq x y z
N MET A 1 26.20 -9.68 29.36
CA MET A 1 27.31 -9.08 28.57
C MET A 1 26.99 -9.30 27.10
N ALA A 2 27.10 -8.24 26.31
CA ALA A 2 26.48 -8.03 25.00
C ALA A 2 26.77 -9.13 23.96
N ALA A 3 25.73 -9.55 23.24
CA ALA A 3 25.86 -10.35 22.02
C ALA A 3 26.14 -9.40 20.84
N ALA A 4 27.31 -9.56 20.23
CA ALA A 4 27.75 -8.82 19.07
C ALA A 4 27.04 -9.31 17.80
N ILE A 5 26.45 -8.39 17.05
CA ILE A 5 25.89 -8.65 15.72
C ILE A 5 27.05 -8.72 14.72
N LYS A 6 27.20 -9.87 14.08
CA LYS A 6 28.22 -10.12 13.05
C LYS A 6 27.64 -9.76 11.68
N ILE A 7 28.15 -8.68 11.08
CA ILE A 7 27.82 -8.24 9.72
C ILE A 7 28.54 -9.15 8.73
N ILE A 8 27.78 -9.84 7.86
CA ILE A 8 28.31 -10.54 6.68
C ILE A 8 27.74 -9.82 5.46
N LEU A 9 28.64 -9.24 4.67
CA LEU A 9 28.35 -8.55 3.41
C LEU A 9 28.18 -9.57 2.28
N GLN A 10 27.08 -9.49 1.53
CA GLN A 10 27.02 -9.98 0.15
C GLN A 10 26.01 -9.15 -0.64
N GLN A 11 26.44 -8.68 -1.82
CA GLN A 11 25.67 -7.83 -2.74
C GLN A 11 24.93 -8.67 -3.79
N SER A 12 23.79 -8.15 -4.27
CA SER A 12 23.25 -8.49 -5.60
C SER A 12 22.49 -7.31 -6.20
N HIS A 13 22.81 -6.92 -7.42
CA HIS A 13 21.88 -6.26 -8.36
C HIS A 13 21.96 -7.03 -9.69
N VAL A 14 20.82 -7.16 -10.36
CA VAL A 14 20.70 -7.61 -11.76
C VAL A 14 21.11 -6.41 -12.64
N SER A 15 22.21 -6.45 -13.40
CA SER A 15 22.29 -7.16 -14.68
C SER A 15 23.74 -7.45 -15.16
N ARG A 16 23.96 -8.72 -15.56
CA ARG A 16 24.97 -9.36 -16.47
C ARG A 16 26.44 -9.62 -16.04
N PHE A 17 26.76 -10.94 -16.02
CA PHE A 17 28.01 -11.72 -16.22
C PHE A 17 29.30 -11.43 -15.42
N PHE A 18 29.62 -12.26 -14.41
CA PHE A 18 30.79 -13.20 -14.29
C PHE A 18 30.87 -13.82 -12.86
N ARG A 19 31.59 -14.95 -12.77
CA ARG A 19 31.68 -16.05 -11.77
C ARG A 19 32.33 -15.73 -10.40
N ALA A 20 31.88 -16.38 -9.30
CA ALA A 20 32.69 -17.13 -8.30
C ALA A 20 31.85 -17.72 -7.13
N GLU A 21 32.13 -18.98 -6.77
CA GLU A 21 31.53 -19.87 -5.74
C GLU A 21 31.80 -19.44 -4.28
N ILE A 22 30.98 -19.87 -3.28
CA ILE A 22 31.41 -20.46 -1.97
C ILE A 22 30.33 -21.40 -1.35
N LEU A 23 30.85 -22.46 -0.72
CA LEU A 23 30.40 -23.66 0.03
C LEU A 23 29.22 -23.61 1.05
N PRO A 24 28.66 -24.79 1.44
CA PRO A 24 27.35 -24.94 2.11
C PRO A 24 27.44 -25.01 3.63
N LEU A 25 26.34 -24.67 4.32
CA LEU A 25 26.09 -25.08 5.71
C LEU A 25 24.66 -25.62 5.89
N THR A 26 24.61 -26.72 6.62
CA THR A 26 23.56 -27.72 6.75
C THR A 26 22.65 -27.50 7.96
N HIS A 27 21.32 -27.59 7.73
CA HIS A 27 20.27 -28.20 8.58
C HIS A 27 19.90 -27.59 9.97
N PRO A 28 18.70 -27.91 10.53
CA PRO A 28 17.62 -26.92 10.65
C PRO A 28 17.05 -26.75 12.09
N ALA A 29 16.00 -25.92 12.17
CA ALA A 29 15.01 -25.78 13.25
C ALA A 29 15.37 -24.83 14.41
N GLU A 30 15.04 -23.55 14.20
CA GLU A 30 14.40 -22.66 15.18
C GLU A 30 13.89 -21.43 14.40
N PHE A 31 12.57 -21.21 14.37
CA PHE A 31 11.98 -20.02 13.74
C PHE A 31 12.30 -18.79 14.61
N ASN A 32 13.46 -18.18 14.37
CA ASN A 32 13.75 -16.84 14.86
C ASN A 32 12.91 -15.84 14.08
N SER A 33 12.17 -14.99 14.79
CA SER A 33 11.46 -13.80 14.28
C SER A 33 12.43 -12.69 13.82
N GLY A 34 13.54 -13.07 13.21
CA GLY A 34 14.65 -12.17 12.88
C GLY A 34 14.31 -11.31 11.67
N VAL A 35 14.07 -10.02 11.91
CA VAL A 35 14.12 -8.98 10.89
C VAL A 35 15.54 -8.94 10.31
N ARG A 36 15.67 -8.99 8.99
CA ARG A 36 16.95 -8.80 8.29
C ARG A 36 16.94 -7.52 7.47
N ILE A 37 17.98 -6.72 7.67
CA ILE A 37 18.24 -5.47 6.96
C ILE A 37 18.96 -5.78 5.65
N LYS A 38 18.37 -5.46 4.49
CA LYS A 38 19.03 -5.55 3.17
C LYS A 38 19.49 -4.16 2.71
N ARG A 39 20.76 -4.04 2.28
CA ARG A 39 21.41 -2.80 1.80
C ARG A 39 21.57 -2.84 0.26
N PHE A 40 21.33 -1.73 -0.44
CA PHE A 40 21.62 -1.56 -1.87
C PHE A 40 22.47 -0.31 -2.11
N ASN A 41 23.34 -0.33 -3.14
CA ASN A 41 24.26 0.78 -3.48
C ASN A 41 23.79 1.52 -4.74
N PRO A 42 23.80 2.87 -4.79
CA PRO A 42 23.54 3.63 -6.00
C PRO A 42 24.80 3.87 -6.87
N ILE A 43 24.61 3.98 -8.20
CA ILE A 43 25.60 4.47 -9.20
C ILE A 43 24.98 5.64 -9.99
N PRO A 44 25.76 6.65 -10.47
CA PRO A 44 25.27 8.00 -10.76
C PRO A 44 24.49 8.21 -12.07
N SER A 45 23.68 9.27 -12.06
CA SER A 45 22.81 9.81 -13.12
C SER A 45 23.53 10.29 -14.40
N CYS A 46 22.88 10.08 -15.57
CA CYS A 46 23.20 10.79 -16.83
C CYS A 46 22.09 11.78 -17.22
N LYS A 47 22.49 13.00 -17.61
CA LYS A 47 21.63 14.12 -18.07
C LYS A 47 21.17 13.95 -19.54
N PRO A 48 20.09 14.64 -19.97
CA PRO A 48 19.50 14.49 -21.30
C PRO A 48 20.07 15.48 -22.34
N SER A 49 19.99 15.13 -23.64
CA SER A 49 20.30 16.02 -24.76
C SER A 49 19.13 16.17 -25.74
N SER A 50 18.77 17.45 -25.93
CA SER A 50 18.04 18.16 -27.00
C SER A 50 17.52 17.46 -28.28
N SER A 51 16.29 17.87 -28.63
CA SER A 51 15.50 17.82 -29.88
C SER A 51 16.24 18.32 -31.16
N PRO A 52 15.72 18.20 -32.42
CA PRO A 52 14.46 18.83 -32.88
C PRO A 52 13.59 18.08 -33.92
N ASN A 53 12.33 18.51 -34.02
CA ASN A 53 11.35 18.28 -35.11
C ASN A 53 11.64 19.29 -36.26
N PRO A 54 11.16 19.14 -37.52
CA PRO A 54 9.73 19.41 -37.81
C PRO A 54 9.06 18.71 -39.02
N ASP A 55 7.73 18.76 -38.98
CA ASP A 55 6.75 19.09 -40.04
C ASP A 55 6.19 18.11 -41.09
N THR A 56 4.85 18.00 -40.99
CA THR A 56 3.78 18.00 -42.01
C THR A 56 3.59 16.82 -42.98
N ARG A 57 2.39 16.20 -42.92
CA ARG A 57 1.28 16.44 -43.89
C ARG A 57 0.00 15.65 -43.55
N ALA A 58 -1.12 16.30 -43.84
CA ALA A 58 -2.50 15.81 -43.77
C ALA A 58 -2.82 14.77 -44.86
N ILE A 59 -3.88 13.96 -44.65
CA ILE A 59 -4.89 13.56 -45.64
C ILE A 59 -6.17 13.08 -44.91
N GLN A 60 -7.29 13.41 -45.53
CA GLN A 60 -8.67 13.29 -45.08
C GLN A 60 -9.31 11.88 -45.28
N ASN A 61 -10.40 11.69 -44.52
CA ASN A 61 -11.69 11.10 -44.91
C ASN A 61 -11.99 9.58 -44.79
N SER A 62 -13.12 9.37 -44.11
CA SER A 62 -14.27 8.49 -44.41
C SER A 62 -14.43 7.17 -43.64
N ASN A 63 -15.44 7.20 -42.75
CA ASN A 63 -16.35 6.10 -42.39
C ASN A 63 -17.53 6.12 -43.40
N PRO A 64 -18.51 5.17 -43.47
CA PRO A 64 -18.88 4.14 -42.46
C PRO A 64 -19.29 2.76 -43.05
N SER A 65 -19.62 1.77 -42.20
CA SER A 65 -20.90 1.01 -42.28
C SER A 65 -21.02 -0.17 -41.29
N HIS A 66 -22.25 -0.36 -40.83
CA HIS A 66 -22.79 -1.43 -39.98
C HIS A 66 -22.86 -2.81 -40.67
N GLN A 67 -22.75 -3.89 -39.89
CA GLN A 67 -23.64 -5.06 -40.04
C GLN A 67 -23.73 -5.93 -38.76
N ARG A 68 -24.96 -6.25 -38.36
CA ARG A 68 -25.38 -7.29 -37.38
C ARG A 68 -25.59 -8.63 -38.10
N ILE A 69 -25.67 -9.72 -37.30
CA ILE A 69 -26.35 -11.05 -37.48
C ILE A 69 -25.37 -12.12 -36.92
N SER A 70 -25.70 -13.14 -36.11
CA SER A 70 -26.90 -13.64 -35.43
C SER A 70 -26.47 -14.62 -34.32
N GLN A 71 -27.33 -14.83 -33.32
CA GLN A 71 -27.22 -15.87 -32.29
C GLN A 71 -27.73 -17.23 -32.84
N SER A 72 -27.11 -18.33 -32.43
CA SER A 72 -27.75 -19.65 -32.36
C SER A 72 -27.23 -20.44 -31.15
N THR A 73 -28.10 -21.31 -30.66
CA THR A 73 -28.18 -21.90 -29.32
C THR A 73 -27.45 -23.24 -29.19
N SER A 74 -26.91 -23.52 -27.99
CA SER A 74 -26.63 -24.88 -27.52
C SER A 74 -26.82 -24.93 -26.00
N SER A 75 -27.94 -25.50 -25.58
CA SER A 75 -28.46 -25.53 -24.20
C SER A 75 -27.91 -26.69 -23.36
N SER A 76 -26.91 -27.43 -23.83
CA SER A 76 -26.32 -28.57 -23.11
C SER A 76 -24.97 -28.26 -22.46
N SER A 77 -24.33 -27.15 -22.83
CA SER A 77 -23.08 -26.69 -22.22
C SER A 77 -23.29 -25.95 -20.89
N PHE A 78 -24.50 -25.42 -20.64
CA PHE A 78 -24.81 -24.64 -19.44
C PHE A 78 -24.87 -25.48 -18.16
N LEU A 79 -25.28 -26.75 -18.23
CA LEU A 79 -25.37 -27.60 -17.03
C LEU A 79 -24.00 -28.14 -16.59
N LEU A 80 -23.08 -28.40 -17.53
CA LEU A 80 -21.72 -28.82 -17.26
C LEU A 80 -20.82 -27.65 -16.82
N ILE A 81 -21.07 -26.44 -17.34
CA ILE A 81 -20.43 -25.22 -16.84
C ILE A 81 -20.96 -24.86 -15.44
N ALA A 82 -22.25 -25.02 -15.15
CA ALA A 82 -22.80 -24.74 -13.82
C ALA A 82 -22.25 -25.68 -12.72
N LEU A 83 -21.95 -26.94 -13.04
CA LEU A 83 -21.31 -27.88 -12.11
C LEU A 83 -19.80 -27.65 -11.98
N ALA A 84 -19.09 -27.31 -13.06
CA ALA A 84 -17.68 -26.94 -13.02
C ALA A 84 -17.44 -25.56 -12.36
N MET A 85 -18.43 -24.66 -12.39
CA MET A 85 -18.36 -23.37 -11.70
C MET A 85 -18.85 -23.44 -10.25
N SER A 86 -19.39 -24.57 -9.79
CA SER A 86 -19.69 -24.78 -8.36
C SER A 86 -18.46 -25.21 -7.54
N GLU A 87 -17.35 -25.60 -8.19
CA GLU A 87 -16.04 -25.82 -7.56
C GLU A 87 -15.17 -24.54 -7.48
N LEU A 88 -15.68 -23.38 -7.91
CA LEU A 88 -14.97 -22.10 -7.92
C LEU A 88 -15.04 -21.28 -6.62
N SER A 89 -15.38 -21.87 -5.47
CA SER A 89 -14.97 -21.27 -4.19
C SER A 89 -13.53 -21.69 -3.88
N SER A 90 -12.57 -21.19 -4.67
CA SER A 90 -11.15 -21.37 -4.34
C SER A 90 -10.88 -20.64 -3.03
N SER A 91 -10.55 -21.36 -1.96
CA SER A 91 -10.19 -20.72 -0.70
C SER A 91 -9.01 -19.75 -0.93
N PRO A 92 -8.93 -18.62 -0.22
CA PRO A 92 -7.84 -17.65 -0.33
C PRO A 92 -6.44 -18.29 -0.41
N ARG A 93 -6.18 -19.27 0.45
CA ARG A 93 -4.97 -20.11 0.38
C ARG A 93 -4.68 -20.71 -1.00
N LYS A 94 -5.68 -21.31 -1.66
CA LYS A 94 -5.49 -21.95 -2.97
C LYS A 94 -5.09 -20.91 -4.03
N GLU A 95 -5.65 -19.71 -3.95
CA GLU A 95 -5.34 -18.63 -4.89
C GLU A 95 -3.91 -18.10 -4.68
N MET A 96 -3.50 -17.88 -3.43
CA MET A 96 -2.11 -17.49 -3.12
C MET A 96 -1.11 -18.55 -3.61
N LEU A 97 -1.40 -19.84 -3.41
CA LEU A 97 -0.57 -20.93 -3.92
C LEU A 97 -0.55 -21.00 -5.45
N ARG A 98 -1.66 -20.69 -6.12
CA ARG A 98 -1.74 -20.60 -7.59
C ARG A 98 -0.83 -19.49 -8.12
N ARG A 99 -0.87 -18.30 -7.50
CA ARG A 99 -0.01 -17.15 -7.86
C ARG A 99 1.47 -17.48 -7.63
N LEU A 100 1.79 -18.15 -6.52
CA LEU A 100 3.14 -18.63 -6.24
C LEU A 100 3.65 -19.63 -7.30
N GLU A 101 2.81 -20.58 -7.70
CA GLU A 101 3.15 -21.55 -8.75
C GLU A 101 3.40 -20.87 -10.10
N ALA A 102 2.52 -19.92 -10.48
CA ALA A 102 2.66 -19.16 -11.70
C ALA A 102 3.97 -18.35 -11.70
N ALA A 103 4.29 -17.68 -10.59
CA ALA A 103 5.53 -16.93 -10.42
C ALA A 103 6.78 -17.81 -10.50
N ALA A 104 6.79 -18.94 -9.79
CA ALA A 104 7.90 -19.89 -9.84
C ALA A 104 8.11 -20.43 -11.25
N SER A 105 7.03 -20.80 -11.94
CA SER A 105 7.08 -21.30 -13.32
C SER A 105 7.64 -20.27 -14.29
N GLN A 106 7.22 -19.01 -14.18
CA GLN A 106 7.71 -17.92 -15.02
C GLN A 106 9.21 -17.67 -14.81
N LEU A 107 9.66 -17.58 -13.56
CA LEU A 107 11.08 -17.39 -13.25
C LEU A 107 11.92 -18.58 -13.68
N ALA A 108 11.38 -19.80 -13.55
CA ALA A 108 12.06 -21.00 -14.03
C ALA A 108 12.25 -20.98 -15.55
N ILE A 109 11.27 -20.50 -16.32
CA ILE A 109 11.41 -20.31 -17.77
C ILE A 109 12.47 -19.24 -18.08
N GLN A 110 12.44 -18.10 -17.38
CA GLN A 110 13.41 -17.01 -17.59
C GLN A 110 14.86 -17.43 -17.28
N HIS A 111 15.04 -18.34 -16.32
CA HIS A 111 16.34 -18.83 -15.87
C HIS A 111 16.60 -20.29 -16.26
N GLN A 112 15.94 -20.81 -17.30
CA GLN A 112 16.02 -22.21 -17.73
C GLN A 112 17.46 -22.69 -17.99
N ASP A 113 18.35 -21.78 -18.41
CA ASP A 113 19.75 -22.07 -18.72
C ASP A 113 20.67 -22.01 -17.48
N SER A 114 20.12 -21.84 -16.27
CA SER A 114 20.87 -21.69 -15.02
C SER A 114 20.34 -22.59 -13.91
N GLU A 115 20.90 -23.80 -13.81
CA GLU A 115 20.52 -24.81 -12.80
C GLU A 115 20.53 -24.26 -11.36
N HIS A 116 21.55 -23.47 -11.00
CA HIS A 116 21.62 -22.82 -9.69
C HIS A 116 20.45 -21.86 -9.44
N MET A 117 20.00 -21.11 -10.44
CA MET A 117 18.85 -20.22 -10.30
C MET A 117 17.55 -21.01 -10.18
N ILE A 118 17.40 -22.11 -10.94
CA ILE A 118 16.25 -23.01 -10.81
C ILE A 118 16.15 -23.59 -9.40
N GLN A 119 17.28 -24.05 -8.83
CA GLN A 119 17.31 -24.55 -7.47
C GLN A 119 16.89 -23.46 -6.45
N ARG A 120 17.43 -22.24 -6.58
CA ARG A 120 17.04 -21.12 -5.70
C ARG A 120 15.56 -20.77 -5.81
N ILE A 121 14.97 -20.82 -7.01
CA ILE A 121 13.54 -20.59 -7.21
C ILE A 121 12.72 -21.66 -6.48
N ALA A 122 13.13 -22.92 -6.55
CA ALA A 122 12.45 -24.02 -5.85
C ALA A 122 12.54 -23.87 -4.32
N GLU A 123 13.70 -23.50 -3.78
CA GLU A 123 13.90 -23.24 -2.35
C GLU A 123 13.05 -22.05 -1.87
N SER A 124 13.07 -20.92 -2.60
CA SER A 124 12.24 -19.76 -2.29
C SER A 124 10.75 -20.09 -2.37
N LYS A 125 10.33 -20.91 -3.34
CA LYS A 125 8.94 -21.35 -3.48
C LYS A 125 8.46 -22.11 -2.23
N GLU A 126 9.24 -23.06 -1.73
CA GLU A 126 8.86 -23.79 -0.50
C GLU A 126 8.85 -22.86 0.73
N LEU A 127 9.80 -21.93 0.83
CA LEU A 127 9.81 -20.94 1.92
C LEU A 127 8.56 -20.03 1.91
N VAL A 128 8.17 -19.51 0.75
CA VAL A 128 6.98 -18.65 0.63
C VAL A 128 5.71 -19.45 0.91
N LYS A 129 5.66 -20.72 0.51
CA LYS A 129 4.56 -21.62 0.86
C LYS A 129 4.45 -21.83 2.37
N ASP A 130 5.57 -21.97 3.09
CA ASP A 130 5.56 -22.03 4.56
C ASP A 130 5.02 -20.72 5.18
N TYR A 131 5.34 -19.56 4.59
CA TYR A 131 4.77 -18.27 5.01
C TYR A 131 3.26 -18.21 4.76
N ILE A 132 2.78 -18.61 3.58
CA ILE A 132 1.34 -18.69 3.28
C ILE A 132 0.64 -19.60 4.30
N ASP A 133 1.21 -20.75 4.61
CA ASP A 133 0.63 -21.70 5.54
C ASP A 133 0.58 -21.15 6.98
N ALA A 134 1.66 -20.51 7.44
CA ALA A 134 1.68 -19.84 8.74
C ALA A 134 0.66 -18.70 8.82
N TYR A 135 0.51 -17.93 7.73
CA TYR A 135 -0.45 -16.84 7.64
C TYR A 135 -1.89 -17.37 7.70
N GLU A 136 -2.22 -18.40 6.94
CA GLU A 136 -3.57 -18.97 6.96
C GLU A 136 -3.91 -19.67 8.29
N GLN A 137 -2.90 -20.11 9.04
CA GLN A 137 -3.06 -20.65 10.40
C GLN A 137 -3.26 -19.56 11.48
N GLY A 138 -3.27 -18.28 11.12
CA GLY A 138 -3.48 -17.18 12.07
C GLY A 138 -2.23 -16.71 12.81
N LYS A 139 -1.02 -17.12 12.39
CA LYS A 139 0.23 -16.61 12.98
C LYS A 139 0.42 -15.12 12.64
N PRO A 140 0.46 -14.19 13.62
CA PRO A 140 0.69 -12.78 13.32
C PRO A 140 2.11 -12.59 12.79
N PHE A 141 2.24 -11.85 11.70
CA PHE A 141 3.55 -11.42 11.19
C PHE A 141 3.89 -10.05 11.77
N TRP A 142 2.88 -9.19 11.90
CA TRP A 142 3.03 -7.81 12.34
C TRP A 142 2.63 -7.62 13.80
N SER A 143 3.15 -8.44 14.73
CA SER A 143 2.84 -8.20 16.14
C SER A 143 3.34 -6.83 16.60
N ARG A 144 2.67 -6.23 17.59
CA ARG A 144 3.10 -4.94 18.16
C ARG A 144 4.55 -4.97 18.66
N ASP A 145 5.00 -6.09 19.22
CA ASP A 145 6.39 -6.26 19.69
C ASP A 145 7.39 -6.27 18.52
N VAL A 146 7.02 -6.89 17.39
CA VAL A 146 7.83 -6.88 16.17
C VAL A 146 7.97 -5.45 15.62
N ILE A 147 6.87 -4.70 15.50
CA ILE A 147 6.92 -3.30 15.04
C ILE A 147 7.72 -2.43 16.03
N ALA A 148 7.58 -2.63 17.34
CA ALA A 148 8.32 -1.88 18.34
C ALA A 148 9.82 -2.23 18.36
N ASP A 149 10.19 -3.47 18.05
CA ASP A 149 11.58 -3.87 17.87
C ASP A 149 12.17 -3.28 16.59
N LEU A 150 11.41 -3.30 15.49
CA LEU A 150 11.76 -2.64 14.23
C LEU A 150 12.05 -1.15 14.43
N ASP A 151 11.14 -0.43 15.09
CA ASP A 151 11.28 0.99 15.41
C ASP A 151 12.57 1.29 16.19
N ARG A 152 12.86 0.49 17.22
CA ARG A 152 14.09 0.62 18.02
C ARG A 152 15.35 0.34 17.19
N GLN A 153 15.31 -0.64 16.29
CA GLN A 153 16.43 -0.93 15.39
C GLN A 153 16.67 0.22 14.42
N ILE A 154 15.62 0.83 13.88
CA ILE A 154 15.70 2.00 13.00
C ILE A 154 16.30 3.19 13.74
N ASP A 155 15.78 3.54 14.92
CA ASP A 155 16.30 4.63 15.74
C ASP A 155 17.79 4.40 16.09
N ALA A 156 18.19 3.16 16.40
CA ALA A 156 19.59 2.83 16.68
C ALA A 156 20.50 2.99 15.46
N LEU A 157 20.03 2.64 14.26
CA LEU A 157 20.78 2.82 13.01
C LEU A 157 20.97 4.30 12.68
N VAL A 158 19.92 5.11 12.86
CA VAL A 158 19.97 6.56 12.67
C VAL A 158 20.98 7.19 13.65
N GLN A 159 20.95 6.79 14.92
CA GLN A 159 21.88 7.29 15.95
C GLN A 159 23.34 6.89 15.70
N ALA A 160 23.58 5.69 15.16
CA ALA A 160 24.92 5.18 14.94
C ALA A 160 25.69 5.89 13.81
N GLY A 161 25.02 6.74 13.01
CA GLY A 161 25.64 7.40 11.85
C GLY A 161 26.13 6.43 10.76
N ASP A 162 25.83 5.13 10.89
CA ASP A 162 26.13 4.09 9.90
C ASP A 162 25.12 4.11 8.74
N ALA A 163 24.13 5.00 8.83
CA ALA A 163 23.38 5.54 7.72
C ALA A 163 24.31 6.45 6.88
N ARG A 164 25.13 5.83 6.02
CA ARG A 164 25.85 6.58 4.97
C ARG A 164 24.92 7.28 3.96
N ASP A 165 23.61 7.08 4.11
CA ASP A 165 22.57 8.05 3.76
C ASP A 165 21.88 8.50 5.05
N VAL A 166 22.29 9.65 5.59
CA VAL A 166 21.62 10.35 6.71
C VAL A 166 20.19 10.78 6.33
N ASP A 167 19.80 10.48 5.10
CA ASP A 167 18.58 10.80 4.37
C ASP A 167 17.74 9.54 4.06
N ALA A 168 18.04 8.38 4.66
CA ALA A 168 17.30 7.17 4.33
C ALA A 168 15.89 7.14 4.97
N VAL A 169 14.84 7.15 4.15
CA VAL A 169 13.46 6.85 4.58
C VAL A 169 13.33 5.36 4.77
N VAL A 170 12.90 4.94 5.94
CA VAL A 170 12.66 3.54 6.23
C VAL A 170 11.20 3.20 5.97
N THR A 171 10.92 2.18 5.15
CA THR A 171 9.55 1.69 4.95
C THR A 171 9.45 0.19 5.11
N VAL A 172 8.29 -0.24 5.60
CA VAL A 172 7.95 -1.64 5.82
C VAL A 172 7.40 -2.26 4.53
N GLU A 173 7.96 -3.39 4.12
CA GLU A 173 7.52 -4.19 2.98
C GLU A 173 7.10 -5.60 3.47
N ASP A 174 5.93 -6.08 3.02
CA ASP A 174 5.40 -7.42 3.34
C ASP A 174 5.34 -8.29 2.08
N VAL A 175 5.75 -9.54 2.25
CA VAL A 175 5.53 -10.63 1.30
C VAL A 175 4.07 -10.76 0.91
N MET A 176 3.15 -10.59 1.86
CA MET A 176 1.73 -10.83 1.63
C MET A 176 1.11 -9.79 0.69
N THR A 177 1.54 -8.53 0.76
CA THR A 177 1.13 -7.47 -0.18
C THR A 177 1.94 -7.43 -1.46
N HIS A 178 2.97 -8.26 -1.57
CA HIS A 178 3.74 -8.48 -2.80
C HIS A 178 3.48 -9.85 -3.43
N MET A 179 2.46 -10.59 -2.96
CA MET A 179 1.82 -11.68 -3.71
C MET A 179 0.95 -11.15 -4.87
N SER A 180 1.38 -10.05 -5.47
CA SER A 180 0.89 -9.56 -6.74
C SER A 180 1.62 -10.33 -7.84
N SER A 181 0.87 -10.90 -8.76
CA SER A 181 1.41 -11.54 -9.97
C SER A 181 2.20 -10.56 -10.88
N LYS A 182 2.18 -9.25 -10.57
CA LYS A 182 2.93 -8.19 -11.26
C LYS A 182 4.45 -8.38 -11.18
N PHE A 183 4.96 -8.80 -10.02
CA PHE A 183 6.39 -8.90 -9.72
C PHE A 183 6.72 -10.25 -9.08
N PRO A 184 6.71 -11.36 -9.86
CA PRO A 184 7.02 -12.69 -9.35
C PRO A 184 8.42 -12.78 -8.72
N GLU A 185 9.35 -11.95 -9.18
CA GLU A 185 10.70 -11.81 -8.63
C GLU A 185 10.64 -11.38 -7.15
N SER A 186 9.75 -10.44 -6.82
CA SER A 186 9.60 -9.94 -5.45
C SER A 186 9.18 -11.06 -4.50
N MET A 187 8.32 -12.00 -4.93
CA MET A 187 7.95 -13.17 -4.12
C MET A 187 9.14 -14.11 -3.85
N MET A 188 10.09 -14.24 -4.77
CA MET A 188 11.15 -15.26 -4.69
C MET A 188 12.47 -14.75 -4.09
N HIS A 189 12.59 -13.44 -3.83
CA HIS A 189 13.80 -12.84 -3.23
C HIS A 189 13.68 -12.62 -1.71
N LEU A 190 12.59 -13.09 -1.12
CA LEU A 190 12.26 -12.88 0.28
C LEU A 190 12.89 -13.95 1.15
N GLU A 191 13.83 -13.53 1.97
CA GLU A 191 14.40 -14.36 3.04
C GLU A 191 13.54 -14.31 4.31
N SER A 192 12.62 -13.35 4.40
CA SER A 192 11.80 -13.03 5.57
C SER A 192 10.40 -12.63 5.09
N PRO A 193 9.32 -12.90 5.85
CA PRO A 193 7.97 -12.42 5.55
C PRO A 193 7.87 -10.89 5.62
N MET A 194 8.90 -10.22 6.16
CA MET A 194 8.94 -8.77 6.34
C MET A 194 10.33 -8.23 6.01
N SER A 195 10.39 -7.14 5.27
CA SER A 195 11.62 -6.40 4.97
C SER A 195 11.50 -4.93 5.35
N ILE A 196 12.67 -4.34 5.59
CA ILE A 196 12.85 -2.90 5.70
C ILE A 196 13.49 -2.42 4.40
N VAL A 197 12.90 -1.41 3.78
CA VAL A 197 13.42 -0.74 2.60
C VAL A 197 13.96 0.62 3.00
N TYR A 198 15.12 0.98 2.46
CA TYR A 198 15.72 2.30 2.60
C TYR A 198 15.53 3.07 1.29
N GLY A 199 14.81 4.18 1.33
CA GLY A 199 14.63 5.11 0.21
C GLY A 199 15.38 6.42 0.45
N SER A 200 15.58 7.22 -0.59
CA SER A 200 16.14 8.57 -0.43
C SER A 200 15.14 9.52 0.24
N LYS A 201 15.63 10.51 0.99
CA LYS A 201 14.81 11.53 1.63
C LYS A 201 13.99 12.25 0.56
N PRO A 202 12.69 12.51 0.80
CA PRO A 202 11.89 13.23 -0.15
C PRO A 202 12.39 14.67 -0.27
N GLU A 203 12.78 15.05 -1.47
CA GLU A 203 13.16 16.43 -1.77
C GLU A 203 11.90 17.29 -1.89
N ALA A 204 11.98 18.51 -1.35
CA ALA A 204 10.95 19.52 -1.54
C ALA A 204 11.05 20.09 -2.96
N SER A 205 9.91 20.36 -3.58
CA SER A 205 9.84 20.87 -4.96
C SER A 205 10.32 22.32 -5.14
N GLY A 206 10.41 23.06 -4.03
CA GLY A 206 10.68 24.50 -4.02
C GLY A 206 9.42 25.39 -4.08
N TRP A 207 8.22 24.83 -3.90
CA TRP A 207 7.01 25.62 -3.65
C TRP A 207 7.08 26.32 -2.28
N PRO A 208 6.75 27.63 -2.20
CA PRO A 208 6.56 28.31 -0.92
C PRO A 208 5.42 27.67 -0.11
N LEU A 209 5.58 27.60 1.21
CA LEU A 209 4.56 27.07 2.12
C LEU A 209 3.18 27.71 1.92
N ALA A 210 3.12 29.02 1.66
CA ALA A 210 1.87 29.73 1.42
C ALA A 210 1.16 29.30 0.12
N ASP A 211 1.91 28.90 -0.91
CA ASP A 211 1.33 28.40 -2.16
C ASP A 211 0.76 26.99 -1.97
N LEU A 212 1.47 26.11 -1.23
CA LEU A 212 0.96 24.79 -0.86
C LEU A 212 -0.30 24.90 0.00
N GLU A 213 -0.31 25.83 0.97
CA GLU A 213 -1.49 26.09 1.78
C GLU A 213 -2.65 26.60 0.92
N ALA A 214 -2.42 27.54 0.01
CA ALA A 214 -3.46 28.05 -0.87
C ALA A 214 -4.08 26.92 -1.74
N ALA A 215 -3.24 26.05 -2.31
CA ALA A 215 -3.69 24.89 -3.08
C ALA A 215 -4.52 23.92 -2.22
N PHE A 216 -4.06 23.61 -1.00
CA PHE A 216 -4.81 22.78 -0.06
C PHE A 216 -6.19 23.38 0.28
N ARG A 217 -6.27 24.68 0.57
CA ARG A 217 -7.53 25.33 0.99
C ARG A 217 -8.60 25.33 -0.09
N VAL A 218 -8.23 25.39 -1.36
CA VAL A 218 -9.17 25.26 -2.48
C VAL A 218 -9.92 23.92 -2.40
N HIS A 219 -9.16 22.84 -2.25
CA HIS A 219 -9.71 21.48 -2.19
C HIS A 219 -10.41 21.17 -0.88
N GLN A 220 -9.93 21.72 0.24
CA GLN A 220 -10.63 21.63 1.51
C GLN A 220 -12.02 22.27 1.42
N ALA A 221 -12.14 23.45 0.81
CA ALA A 221 -13.42 24.12 0.65
C ALA A 221 -14.39 23.35 -0.27
N ALA A 222 -13.87 22.73 -1.32
CA ALA A 222 -14.64 21.86 -2.21
C ALA A 222 -15.13 20.60 -1.48
N TRP A 223 -14.25 19.94 -0.73
CA TRP A 223 -14.58 18.79 0.13
C TRP A 223 -15.71 19.12 1.10
N GLN A 224 -15.62 20.22 1.85
CA GLN A 224 -16.62 20.62 2.84
C GLN A 224 -18.01 20.85 2.24
N GLN A 225 -18.10 21.18 0.96
CA GLN A 225 -19.36 21.38 0.24
C GLN A 225 -19.91 20.09 -0.41
N SER A 226 -19.12 19.02 -0.44
CA SER A 226 -19.48 17.76 -1.09
C SER A 226 -20.58 16.99 -0.34
N THR A 227 -21.29 16.14 -1.07
CA THR A 227 -22.21 15.13 -0.48
C THR A 227 -21.46 14.12 0.38
N ALA A 228 -20.28 13.69 -0.07
CA ALA A 228 -19.42 12.75 0.65
C ALA A 228 -19.07 13.24 2.06
N CYS A 229 -18.66 14.52 2.18
CA CYS A 229 -18.38 15.14 3.47
C CYS A 229 -19.61 15.14 4.38
N ARG A 230 -20.79 15.52 3.87
CA ARG A 230 -22.02 15.50 4.67
C ARG A 230 -22.35 14.10 5.18
N SER A 231 -22.28 13.10 4.31
CA SER A 231 -22.56 11.73 4.70
C SER A 231 -21.54 11.17 5.69
N LEU A 232 -20.25 11.50 5.55
CA LEU A 232 -19.23 11.15 6.54
C LEU A 232 -19.59 11.72 7.92
N VAL A 233 -19.93 13.01 7.96
CA VAL A 233 -20.35 13.69 9.20
C VAL A 233 -21.59 13.04 9.80
N ASP A 234 -22.61 12.74 8.99
CA ASP A 234 -23.85 12.11 9.44
C ASP A 234 -23.60 10.70 10.01
N ILE A 235 -22.79 9.88 9.35
CA ILE A 235 -22.43 8.53 9.79
C ILE A 235 -21.69 8.59 11.14
N LEU A 236 -20.69 9.47 11.28
CA LEU A 236 -19.94 9.60 12.52
C LEU A 236 -20.82 10.13 13.67
N ASN A 237 -21.69 11.11 13.40
CA ASN A 237 -22.64 11.63 14.39
C ASN A 237 -23.66 10.59 14.84
N ALA A 238 -24.14 9.72 13.94
CA ALA A 238 -25.09 8.67 14.27
C ALA A 238 -24.44 7.41 14.91
N SER A 239 -23.11 7.32 14.94
CA SER A 239 -22.41 6.11 15.37
C SER A 239 -22.36 5.92 16.89
N ASP A 240 -22.77 4.76 17.39
CA ASP A 240 -22.57 4.39 18.80
C ASP A 240 -21.31 3.55 18.98
N THR A 241 -20.15 4.05 18.53
CA THR A 241 -18.86 3.36 18.67
C THR A 241 -18.12 3.81 19.94
N THR A 242 -17.07 3.07 20.30
CA THR A 242 -16.15 3.44 21.39
C THR A 242 -15.55 4.82 21.14
N ALA A 243 -15.33 5.60 22.20
CA ALA A 243 -14.76 6.94 22.09
C ALA A 243 -13.42 6.93 21.34
N ILE A 244 -13.36 7.67 20.24
CA ILE A 244 -12.17 7.81 19.37
C ILE A 244 -11.36 9.01 19.83
N ARG A 245 -10.14 8.79 20.35
CA ARG A 245 -9.28 9.87 20.88
C ARG A 245 -8.32 10.43 19.83
N LYS A 246 -8.05 9.64 18.80
CA LYS A 246 -7.07 9.95 17.77
C LYS A 246 -7.44 9.31 16.44
N ILE A 247 -7.00 9.97 15.38
CA ILE A 247 -7.02 9.47 14.01
C ILE A 247 -5.57 9.23 13.61
N VAL A 248 -5.28 8.05 13.06
CA VAL A 248 -3.97 7.74 12.48
C VAL A 248 -4.15 7.54 10.98
N CYS A 249 -3.57 8.45 10.20
CA CYS A 249 -3.64 8.45 8.75
C CYS A 249 -2.42 7.76 8.16
N PHE A 250 -2.62 6.87 7.19
CA PHE A 250 -1.53 6.19 6.48
C PHE A 250 -1.63 6.42 4.99
N GLY A 251 -0.56 6.95 4.40
CA GLY A 251 -0.39 7.03 2.95
C GLY A 251 -1.35 8.00 2.25
N LEU A 252 -1.66 9.16 2.85
CA LEU A 252 -2.55 10.15 2.23
C LEU A 252 -1.90 10.92 1.07
N GLY A 253 -0.64 10.62 0.75
CA GLY A 253 0.09 11.22 -0.37
C GLY A 253 0.59 12.63 -0.09
N ARG A 254 1.48 13.08 -0.98
CA ARG A 254 2.16 14.37 -0.89
C ARG A 254 1.23 15.55 -1.16
N LEU A 255 1.42 16.64 -0.41
CA LEU A 255 0.81 17.96 -0.65
C LEU A 255 1.74 18.88 -1.44
N ASP A 256 2.74 18.29 -2.06
CA ASP A 256 3.72 18.91 -2.93
C ASP A 256 3.88 18.05 -4.18
N ASP A 257 4.08 18.68 -5.34
CA ASP A 257 4.40 17.96 -6.59
C ASP A 257 5.91 17.78 -6.69
N TRP A 258 6.38 16.75 -7.38
CA TRP A 258 7.82 16.48 -7.53
C TRP A 258 8.58 17.60 -8.23
N THR A 259 7.88 18.42 -9.02
CA THR A 259 8.50 19.54 -9.75
C THR A 259 7.67 20.81 -9.63
N LYS A 260 8.35 21.93 -9.37
CA LYS A 260 7.71 23.24 -9.39
C LYS A 260 7.36 23.65 -10.83
N THR A 261 6.06 23.70 -11.10
CA THR A 261 5.49 24.10 -12.39
C THR A 261 4.69 25.39 -12.23
N THR A 262 3.37 25.37 -12.42
CA THR A 262 2.47 26.52 -12.22
C THR A 262 1.56 26.28 -11.01
N ARG A 263 0.93 27.35 -10.49
CA ARG A 263 0.02 27.22 -9.34
C ARG A 263 -1.22 26.40 -9.68
N GLU A 264 -1.68 26.49 -10.93
CA GLU A 264 -2.81 25.72 -11.44
C GLU A 264 -2.45 24.24 -11.50
N THR A 265 -1.26 23.90 -12.01
CA THR A 265 -0.76 22.52 -12.03
C THR A 265 -0.56 21.98 -10.61
N LEU A 266 -0.02 22.80 -9.69
CA LEU A 266 0.08 22.44 -8.27
C LEU A 266 -1.28 22.13 -7.68
N ALA A 267 -2.28 23.00 -7.89
CA ALA A 267 -3.62 22.78 -7.35
C ALA A 267 -4.19 21.45 -7.87
N THR A 268 -4.11 21.18 -9.17
CA THR A 268 -4.59 19.90 -9.72
C THR A 268 -3.79 18.70 -9.22
N SER A 269 -2.46 18.80 -9.08
CA SER A 269 -1.62 17.66 -8.70
C SER A 269 -1.80 17.23 -7.25
N VAL A 270 -2.10 18.16 -6.34
CA VAL A 270 -2.31 17.86 -4.91
C VAL A 270 -3.76 17.55 -4.56
N GLU A 271 -4.68 17.61 -5.53
CA GLU A 271 -6.12 17.52 -5.33
C GLU A 271 -6.54 16.33 -4.47
N ARG A 272 -6.13 15.12 -4.87
CA ARG A 272 -6.42 13.89 -4.14
C ARG A 272 -5.90 13.93 -2.70
N ALA A 273 -4.63 14.26 -2.52
CA ALA A 273 -4.01 14.30 -1.20
C ALA A 273 -4.68 15.36 -0.33
N ALA A 274 -4.95 16.56 -0.85
CA ALA A 274 -5.60 17.64 -0.14
C ALA A 274 -7.00 17.27 0.34
N VAL A 275 -7.81 16.62 -0.52
CA VAL A 275 -9.15 16.17 -0.14
C VAL A 275 -9.11 15.10 0.95
N GLN A 276 -8.18 14.13 0.87
CA GLN A 276 -8.05 13.10 1.90
C GLN A 276 -7.62 13.70 3.26
N HIS A 277 -6.63 14.59 3.28
CA HIS A 277 -6.25 15.31 4.50
C HIS A 277 -7.40 16.17 5.04
N ALA A 278 -8.18 16.83 4.17
CA ALA A 278 -9.36 17.59 4.57
C ALA A 278 -10.43 16.68 5.21
N ALA A 279 -10.64 15.48 4.69
CA ALA A 279 -11.54 14.49 5.29
C ALA A 279 -11.06 14.06 6.69
N ALA A 280 -9.76 13.81 6.88
CA ALA A 280 -9.20 13.51 8.20
C ALA A 280 -9.47 14.63 9.23
N LEU A 281 -9.32 15.89 8.82
CA LEU A 281 -9.68 17.05 9.66
C LEU A 281 -11.17 17.09 9.97
N THR A 282 -12.04 16.87 8.98
CA THR A 282 -13.50 16.80 9.17
C THR A 282 -13.88 15.70 10.18
N MET A 283 -13.26 14.52 10.09
CA MET A 283 -13.49 13.44 11.04
C MET A 283 -13.10 13.85 12.46
N ALA A 284 -11.93 14.46 12.65
CA ALA A 284 -11.47 14.90 13.96
C ALA A 284 -12.36 15.98 14.57
N GLU A 285 -12.76 16.98 13.77
CA GLU A 285 -13.69 18.03 14.19
C GLU A 285 -15.06 17.45 14.59
N THR A 286 -15.59 16.54 13.78
CA THR A 286 -16.89 15.88 14.03
C THR A 286 -16.85 15.04 15.30
N LEU A 287 -15.82 14.22 15.47
CA LEU A 287 -15.67 13.35 16.64
C LEU A 287 -15.41 14.15 17.92
N THR A 288 -14.64 15.24 17.85
CA THR A 288 -14.42 16.16 18.97
C THR A 288 -15.75 16.81 19.40
N ALA A 289 -16.47 17.40 18.44
CA ALA A 289 -17.74 18.06 18.72
C ALA A 289 -18.79 17.10 19.28
N LYS A 290 -18.79 15.83 18.83
CA LYS A 290 -19.66 14.79 19.36
C LYS A 290 -19.31 14.46 20.83
N GLN A 291 -18.04 14.23 21.12
CA GLN A 291 -17.58 13.89 22.48
C GLN A 291 -17.83 15.00 23.49
N ASP A 292 -17.68 16.26 23.06
CA ASP A 292 -17.99 17.42 23.90
C ASP A 292 -19.47 17.47 24.29
N ARG A 293 -20.37 17.04 23.39
CA ARG A 293 -21.82 16.97 23.66
C ARG A 293 -22.17 15.81 24.58
N GLU A 294 -21.53 14.65 24.41
CA GLU A 294 -21.88 13.40 25.11
C GLU A 294 -21.27 13.27 26.50
N VAL A 295 -19.96 13.53 26.63
CA VAL A 295 -19.19 13.19 27.84
C VAL A 295 -18.76 14.44 28.61
N LYS A 296 -18.89 15.65 28.02
CA LYS A 296 -18.34 16.92 28.55
C LYS A 296 -16.89 16.80 29.01
N ALA A 297 -16.11 15.92 28.37
CA ALA A 297 -14.74 15.62 28.76
C ALA A 297 -13.70 16.59 28.18
N GLY A 298 -14.10 17.49 27.26
CA GLY A 298 -13.24 18.54 26.72
C GLY A 298 -12.01 18.03 25.96
N GLY A 299 -12.12 16.85 25.34
CA GLY A 299 -11.01 16.17 24.67
C GLY A 299 -11.00 16.44 23.17
N VAL A 300 -9.90 17.01 22.66
CA VAL A 300 -9.69 17.18 21.22
C VAL A 300 -9.18 15.87 20.62
N VAL A 301 -9.81 15.41 19.53
CA VAL A 301 -9.33 14.27 18.75
C VAL A 301 -8.07 14.66 17.99
N ARG A 302 -6.97 13.96 18.25
CA ARG A 302 -5.66 14.25 17.62
C ARG A 302 -5.56 13.61 16.24
N CYS A 303 -4.97 14.31 15.28
CA CYS A 303 -4.65 13.76 13.97
C CYS A 303 -3.17 13.44 13.86
N TYR A 304 -2.85 12.17 13.65
CA TYR A 304 -1.54 11.70 13.26
C TYR A 304 -1.54 11.34 11.78
N THR A 305 -0.42 11.56 11.09
CA THR A 305 -0.25 11.13 9.70
C THR A 305 1.14 10.55 9.48
N GLN A 306 1.22 9.45 8.74
CA GLN A 306 2.45 8.81 8.31
C GLN A 306 2.44 8.65 6.79
N GLU A 307 3.38 9.30 6.13
CA GLU A 307 3.70 9.15 4.70
C GLU A 307 5.21 9.28 4.56
N PRO A 308 5.91 8.17 4.24
CA PRO A 308 7.34 8.16 3.98
C PRO A 308 7.80 9.23 2.96
N ALA A 309 6.91 9.62 2.04
CA ALA A 309 7.20 10.58 0.97
C ALA A 309 7.05 12.07 1.35
N TYR A 310 6.69 12.44 2.59
CA TYR A 310 6.59 13.87 2.96
C TYR A 310 7.95 14.56 3.01
N ALA A 311 8.11 15.66 2.28
CA ALA A 311 9.23 16.57 2.43
C ALA A 311 9.02 17.58 3.59
N ASP A 312 10.09 18.26 4.01
CA ASP A 312 10.08 19.16 5.17
C ASP A 312 9.04 20.30 5.05
N THR A 313 8.82 20.85 3.85
CA THR A 313 7.80 21.89 3.61
C THR A 313 6.37 21.36 3.83
N GLU A 314 6.11 20.12 3.44
CA GLU A 314 4.80 19.46 3.64
C GLU A 314 4.60 19.16 5.13
N LYS A 315 5.64 18.65 5.81
CA LYS A 315 5.61 18.45 7.26
C LYS A 315 5.27 19.76 8.00
N ALA A 316 5.83 20.89 7.56
CA ALA A 316 5.51 22.21 8.11
C ALA A 316 4.05 22.64 7.83
N LEU A 317 3.51 22.37 6.63
CA LEU A 317 2.11 22.61 6.32
C LEU A 317 1.18 21.76 7.19
N LEU A 318 1.45 20.46 7.30
CA LEU A 318 0.66 19.52 8.08
C LEU A 318 0.64 19.91 9.57
N ALA A 319 1.78 20.33 10.13
CA ALA A 319 1.84 20.87 11.48
C ALA A 319 0.97 22.12 11.65
N LYS A 320 0.98 23.05 10.67
CA LYS A 320 0.09 24.23 10.66
C LYS A 320 -1.39 23.85 10.59
N LEU A 321 -1.71 22.73 9.96
CA LEU A 321 -3.05 22.15 9.88
C LEU A 321 -3.43 21.30 11.11
N SER A 322 -2.60 21.28 12.16
CA SER A 322 -2.79 20.51 13.40
C SER A 322 -2.64 18.99 13.25
N PHE A 323 -1.94 18.52 12.22
CA PHE A 323 -1.45 17.14 12.17
C PHE A 323 -0.14 17.00 12.94
N THR A 324 0.04 15.85 13.57
CA THR A 324 1.35 15.37 14.02
C THR A 324 1.88 14.38 12.99
N VAL A 325 2.96 14.73 12.31
CA VAL A 325 3.63 13.80 11.37
C VAL A 325 4.44 12.78 12.15
N LEU A 326 4.28 11.50 11.83
CA LEU A 326 5.01 10.38 12.41
C LEU A 326 5.94 9.78 11.36
N GLU A 327 7.15 9.43 11.79
CA GLU A 327 8.08 8.65 10.97
C GLU A 327 7.67 7.17 10.96
N ASP A 328 7.90 6.47 9.85
CA ASP A 328 7.58 5.05 9.69
C ASP A 328 8.54 4.17 10.53
N PRO A 329 8.05 3.20 11.34
CA PRO A 329 6.68 2.68 11.47
C PRO A 329 5.88 3.18 12.69
N LYS A 330 6.21 4.34 13.25
CA LYS A 330 5.63 4.85 14.50
C LYS A 330 4.12 5.06 14.42
N GLY A 331 3.57 5.34 13.24
CA GLY A 331 2.13 5.39 13.00
C GLY A 331 1.41 4.11 13.40
N PHE A 332 1.97 2.94 13.10
CA PHE A 332 1.38 1.66 13.50
C PHE A 332 1.38 1.49 15.03
N LEU A 333 2.44 1.94 15.69
CA LEU A 333 2.53 1.91 17.16
C LEU A 333 1.51 2.83 17.84
N GLU A 334 1.04 3.87 17.16
CA GLU A 334 -0.04 4.74 17.63
C GLU A 334 -1.44 4.11 17.51
N VAL A 335 -1.63 3.00 16.79
CA VAL A 335 -2.96 2.39 16.63
C VAL A 335 -3.38 1.58 17.87
N ASP A 336 -4.45 1.99 18.53
CA ASP A 336 -5.03 1.33 19.70
C ASP A 336 -6.57 1.21 19.61
N GLU A 337 -7.20 0.66 20.65
CA GLU A 337 -8.65 0.44 20.71
C GLU A 337 -9.51 1.72 20.74
N HIS A 338 -8.88 2.90 20.80
CA HIS A 338 -9.52 4.22 20.74
C HIS A 338 -9.07 5.04 19.53
N THR A 339 -8.58 4.35 18.51
CA THR A 339 -8.10 4.95 17.27
C THR A 339 -9.15 4.80 16.16
N LEU A 340 -9.28 5.83 15.32
CA LEU A 340 -9.80 5.68 13.97
C LEU A 340 -8.60 5.59 13.02
N VAL A 341 -8.49 4.48 12.29
CA VAL A 341 -7.48 4.33 11.23
C VAL A 341 -8.05 4.89 9.94
N PHE A 342 -7.30 5.76 9.26
CA PHE A 342 -7.69 6.29 7.96
C PHE A 342 -6.61 5.99 6.92
N SER A 343 -6.95 5.25 5.87
CA SER A 343 -6.01 4.91 4.82
C SER A 343 -6.71 4.69 3.49
N VAL A 344 -6.17 5.24 2.41
CA VAL A 344 -6.82 5.21 1.09
C VAL A 344 -5.82 4.75 0.06
N ILE A 345 -5.92 3.49 -0.37
CA ILE A 345 -5.04 2.85 -1.36
C ILE A 345 -3.56 3.12 -1.02
N PRO A 346 -3.10 2.78 0.20
CA PRO A 346 -1.72 3.02 0.59
C PRO A 346 -0.78 2.09 -0.21
N ASN A 347 0.46 2.52 -0.38
CA ASN A 347 1.53 1.69 -0.96
C ASN A 347 2.14 0.69 0.07
N VAL A 348 1.45 0.43 1.18
CA VAL A 348 1.88 -0.43 2.31
C VAL A 348 0.69 -1.24 2.87
N PRO A 349 0.92 -2.42 3.48
CA PRO A 349 -0.10 -3.35 4.02
C PRO A 349 -0.83 -2.85 5.28
N VAL A 350 -1.43 -1.66 5.26
CA VAL A 350 -2.05 -1.07 6.45
C VAL A 350 -3.12 -1.99 7.06
N ARG A 351 -3.99 -2.57 6.23
CA ARG A 351 -5.10 -3.44 6.69
C ARG A 351 -4.57 -4.67 7.40
N GLN A 352 -3.57 -5.33 6.84
CA GLN A 352 -2.96 -6.52 7.41
C GLN A 352 -2.23 -6.21 8.71
N ILE A 353 -1.39 -5.17 8.71
CA ILE A 353 -0.62 -4.76 9.89
C ILE A 353 -1.56 -4.42 11.03
N VAL A 354 -2.56 -3.57 10.78
CA VAL A 354 -3.54 -3.18 11.80
C VAL A 354 -4.28 -4.39 12.34
N THR A 355 -4.68 -5.33 11.47
CA THR A 355 -5.41 -6.55 11.89
C THR A 355 -4.56 -7.45 12.80
N ASP A 356 -3.26 -7.54 12.57
CA ASP A 356 -2.34 -8.33 13.39
C ASP A 356 -1.98 -7.63 14.72
N MET A 357 -2.07 -6.30 14.76
CA MET A 357 -1.64 -5.49 15.90
C MET A 357 -2.75 -5.12 16.88
N ALA A 358 -3.93 -4.73 16.36
CA ALA A 358 -4.93 -4.00 17.11
C ALA A 358 -6.35 -4.23 16.58
N SER A 359 -7.33 -3.80 17.37
CA SER A 359 -8.74 -3.75 16.96
C SER A 359 -9.27 -2.33 17.20
N PRO A 360 -9.00 -1.40 16.26
CA PRO A 360 -9.31 0.03 16.43
C PRO A 360 -10.81 0.28 16.62
N ALA A 361 -11.18 1.42 17.19
CA ALA A 361 -12.60 1.78 17.38
C ALA A 361 -13.32 2.02 16.05
N ALA A 362 -12.59 2.48 15.03
CA ALA A 362 -13.11 2.70 13.69
C ALA A 362 -12.02 2.58 12.63
N MET A 363 -12.42 2.31 11.40
CA MET A 363 -11.54 2.30 10.23
C MET A 363 -12.27 2.98 9.07
N VAL A 364 -11.56 3.81 8.33
CA VAL A 364 -12.01 4.38 7.06
C VAL A 364 -10.95 3.99 6.05
N TRP A 365 -11.24 2.97 5.24
CA TRP A 365 -10.28 2.42 4.30
C TRP A 365 -10.96 1.71 3.15
N ASN A 366 -10.19 1.17 2.20
CA ASN A 366 -10.74 0.41 1.08
C ASN A 366 -11.77 -0.63 1.54
N GLU A 367 -12.87 -0.74 0.80
CA GLU A 367 -13.93 -1.69 1.14
C GLU A 367 -13.34 -3.11 1.29
N ILE A 368 -13.76 -3.78 2.36
CA ILE A 368 -13.42 -5.16 2.67
C ILE A 368 -14.33 -6.04 1.82
N GLU A 369 -13.74 -6.79 0.90
CA GLU A 369 -14.47 -7.70 0.04
C GLU A 369 -14.99 -8.89 0.85
N GLU A 370 -16.31 -9.09 0.83
CA GLU A 370 -16.98 -10.19 1.54
C GLU A 370 -16.84 -11.52 0.78
N ASP A 371 -16.73 -11.47 -0.55
CA ASP A 371 -16.54 -12.64 -1.41
C ASP A 371 -15.20 -12.54 -2.15
N ARG A 372 -14.24 -13.36 -1.71
CA ARG A 372 -12.90 -13.47 -2.32
C ARG A 372 -12.90 -14.06 -3.73
N ALA A 373 -14.05 -14.46 -4.27
CA ALA A 373 -14.15 -14.90 -5.66
C ALA A 373 -13.60 -13.87 -6.67
N CYS A 374 -13.56 -12.58 -6.32
CA CYS A 374 -12.99 -11.53 -7.17
C CYS A 374 -11.45 -11.48 -7.17
N GLU A 375 -10.75 -12.09 -6.20
CA GLU A 375 -9.27 -12.07 -6.16
C GLU A 375 -8.67 -12.83 -7.36
N ALA A 376 -9.38 -13.82 -7.90
CA ALA A 376 -8.99 -14.53 -9.12
C ALA A 376 -9.06 -13.64 -10.38
N GLN A 377 -9.79 -12.52 -10.34
CA GLN A 377 -9.92 -11.57 -11.45
C GLN A 377 -8.94 -10.38 -11.34
N LYS A 378 -8.15 -10.30 -10.27
CA LYS A 378 -7.16 -9.24 -10.02
C LYS A 378 -5.77 -9.57 -10.59
N ASP A 379 -5.71 -10.31 -11.68
CA ASP A 379 -4.46 -10.53 -12.40
C ASP A 379 -3.91 -9.21 -12.96
N TYR A 380 -2.59 -9.16 -13.21
CA TYR A 380 -1.99 -8.02 -13.88
C TYR A 380 -2.48 -7.93 -15.33
N ARG A 381 -2.69 -6.71 -15.80
CA ARG A 381 -2.82 -6.43 -17.23
C ARG A 381 -1.49 -5.90 -17.76
N MET A 382 -1.16 -6.21 -19.00
CA MET A 382 -0.03 -5.57 -19.68
C MET A 382 -0.50 -4.21 -20.23
N GLU A 383 0.22 -3.14 -19.92
CA GLU A 383 0.02 -1.84 -20.55
C GLU A 383 1.35 -1.31 -21.08
N MET A 384 1.31 -0.59 -22.20
CA MET A 384 2.44 0.21 -22.65
C MET A 384 2.46 1.53 -21.88
N LYS A 385 3.51 1.75 -21.07
CA LYS A 385 3.74 3.02 -20.38
C LYS A 385 5.19 3.44 -20.58
N TRP A 386 5.39 4.71 -20.92
CA TRP A 386 6.73 5.28 -21.17
C TRP A 386 7.55 4.55 -22.25
N GLY A 387 6.87 3.88 -23.20
CA GLY A 387 7.53 3.12 -24.26
C GLY A 387 7.95 1.70 -23.88
N GLU A 388 7.63 1.25 -22.67
CA GLU A 388 7.94 -0.10 -22.18
C GLU A 388 6.65 -0.87 -21.86
N GLU A 389 6.67 -2.19 -22.09
CA GLU A 389 5.61 -3.09 -21.64
C GLU A 389 5.68 -3.23 -20.12
N MET A 390 4.74 -2.60 -19.41
CA MET A 390 4.63 -2.72 -17.96
C MET A 390 3.49 -3.65 -17.59
N ARG A 391 3.79 -4.60 -16.71
CA ARG A 391 2.74 -5.30 -15.94
C ARG A 391 2.10 -4.30 -15.01
N ILE A 392 0.78 -4.19 -15.06
CA ILE A 392 -0.04 -3.36 -14.18
C ILE A 392 -1.06 -4.26 -13.51
N SER A 393 -0.70 -4.79 -12.33
CA SER A 393 -1.71 -5.26 -11.36
C SER A 393 -2.47 -4.05 -10.82
N PRO A 394 -3.74 -4.21 -10.39
CA PRO A 394 -4.38 -3.18 -9.59
C PRO A 394 -3.38 -2.66 -8.54
N TRP A 395 -3.27 -1.33 -8.41
CA TRP A 395 -2.30 -0.64 -7.55
C TRP A 395 -2.68 -0.79 -6.08
N LEU A 396 -2.79 -2.02 -5.60
CA LEU A 396 -3.25 -2.34 -4.26
C LEU A 396 -2.15 -3.16 -3.58
N THR A 397 -1.28 -2.49 -2.85
CA THR A 397 -0.33 -3.11 -1.91
C THR A 397 -0.93 -3.21 -0.52
N ASP A 398 -2.26 -3.27 -0.43
CA ASP A 398 -3.03 -3.30 0.80
C ASP A 398 -4.30 -4.11 0.54
N GLU A 399 -4.19 -5.25 -0.14
CA GLU A 399 -5.35 -6.09 -0.52
C GLU A 399 -6.10 -6.59 0.73
N GLY A 400 -7.34 -7.05 0.62
CA GLY A 400 -8.03 -7.64 1.77
C GLY A 400 -7.45 -9.02 2.09
N SER A 401 -7.19 -9.37 3.36
CA SER A 401 -6.84 -10.74 3.77
C SER A 401 -7.97 -11.44 4.52
N THR A 402 -7.94 -12.76 4.65
CA THR A 402 -9.00 -13.51 5.36
C THR A 402 -9.19 -12.95 6.77
N ARG A 403 -8.09 -12.54 7.41
CA ARG A 403 -8.11 -11.88 8.72
C ARG A 403 -8.78 -10.52 8.68
N VAL A 404 -8.51 -9.71 7.65
CA VAL A 404 -9.19 -8.41 7.46
C VAL A 404 -10.69 -8.64 7.30
N THR A 405 -11.10 -9.65 6.52
CA THR A 405 -12.51 -10.05 6.38
C THR A 405 -13.11 -10.50 7.71
N GLU A 406 -12.42 -11.36 8.47
CA GLU A 406 -12.87 -11.79 9.80
C GLU A 406 -12.99 -10.62 10.78
N MET A 407 -12.00 -9.73 10.82
CA MET A 407 -12.05 -8.52 11.64
C MET A 407 -13.26 -7.66 11.26
N GLY A 408 -13.51 -7.46 9.96
CA GLY A 408 -14.65 -6.69 9.45
C GLY A 408 -16.00 -7.15 9.99
N LYS A 409 -16.18 -8.46 10.30
CA LYS A 409 -17.41 -8.99 10.89
C LYS A 409 -17.76 -8.38 12.26
N HIS A 410 -16.78 -7.82 12.96
CA HIS A 410 -16.95 -7.15 14.25
C HIS A 410 -17.30 -5.65 14.12
N TYR A 411 -17.45 -5.15 12.89
CA TYR A 411 -17.75 -3.75 12.61
C TYR A 411 -19.08 -3.62 11.88
N ARG A 412 -19.76 -2.49 12.08
CA ARG A 412 -20.84 -2.00 11.22
C ARG A 412 -20.21 -1.30 10.03
N HIS A 413 -20.65 -1.68 8.83
CA HIS A 413 -20.15 -1.13 7.57
C HIS A 413 -21.10 -0.06 7.03
N PHE A 414 -20.53 1.03 6.54
CA PHE A 414 -21.20 2.06 5.77
C PHE A 414 -20.32 2.40 4.57
N SER A 415 -20.84 2.38 3.36
CA SER A 415 -20.09 2.90 2.20
C SER A 415 -19.99 4.42 2.31
N LEU A 416 -18.80 4.97 2.05
CA LEU A 416 -18.66 6.42 1.88
C LEU A 416 -19.28 6.78 0.52
N PRO A 417 -20.34 7.60 0.46
CA PRO A 417 -20.95 7.92 -0.82
C PRO A 417 -20.00 8.77 -1.65
N GLY A 418 -19.65 8.26 -2.82
CA GLY A 418 -18.91 8.94 -3.87
C GLY A 418 -19.54 8.60 -5.22
N ASP A 419 -19.29 9.43 -6.23
CA ASP A 419 -19.61 9.02 -7.60
C ASP A 419 -18.70 7.81 -7.93
N PRO A 420 -19.26 6.64 -8.27
CA PRO A 420 -18.45 5.47 -8.66
C PRO A 420 -17.58 5.73 -9.90
N PHE A 421 -17.80 6.85 -10.60
CA PHE A 421 -16.99 7.33 -11.72
C PHE A 421 -15.97 8.44 -11.34
N ASP A 422 -16.06 9.03 -10.14
CA ASP A 422 -15.05 9.95 -9.57
C ASP A 422 -14.10 9.17 -8.64
N GLN A 423 -13.44 8.18 -9.25
CA GLN A 423 -12.57 7.22 -8.55
C GLN A 423 -11.27 7.84 -8.05
N ASP A 424 -10.97 9.08 -8.44
CA ASP A 424 -9.63 9.65 -8.29
C ASP A 424 -9.36 10.18 -6.87
N MET A 425 -10.41 10.49 -6.09
CA MET A 425 -10.26 11.09 -4.76
C MET A 425 -10.12 10.06 -3.63
N PHE A 426 -11.05 9.11 -3.56
CA PHE A 426 -11.09 8.08 -2.50
C PHE A 426 -11.09 6.65 -3.06
N GLY A 427 -11.49 6.44 -4.32
CA GLY A 427 -11.85 5.10 -4.79
C GLY A 427 -12.99 4.47 -3.98
N LEU A 428 -13.05 3.14 -3.94
CA LEU A 428 -14.04 2.40 -3.14
C LEU A 428 -13.59 2.32 -1.68
N VAL A 429 -14.11 3.21 -0.83
CA VAL A 429 -13.81 3.32 0.62
C VAL A 429 -15.06 3.03 1.45
N GLY A 430 -14.87 2.16 2.45
CA GLY A 430 -15.85 1.85 3.48
C GLY A 430 -15.50 2.47 4.83
N ILE A 431 -16.53 2.77 5.60
CA ILE A 431 -16.46 3.23 6.99
C ILE A 431 -16.89 2.07 7.89
N TYR A 432 -16.00 1.64 8.76
CA TYR A 432 -16.18 0.52 9.67
C TYR A 432 -16.18 1.02 11.11
N LEU A 433 -17.30 0.85 11.80
CA LEU A 433 -17.49 1.32 13.17
C LEU A 433 -17.69 0.11 14.08
N LYS A 434 -16.87 -0.04 15.13
CA LYS A 434 -16.94 -1.22 16.00
C LYS A 434 -18.35 -1.40 16.59
N LYS A 435 -18.81 -2.65 16.64
CA LYS A 435 -20.16 -3.02 17.11
C LYS A 435 -20.35 -2.78 18.61
#